data_AF-A0A916JD25-F1
#
_entry.id   AF-A0A916JD25-F1
#
_cell.length_a   1.000
_cell.length_b   1.000
_cell.length_c   1.000
_cell.angle_alpha   90.00
_cell.angle_beta   90.00
_cell.angle_gamma   90.00
#
_symmetry.space_group_name_H-M   'P 1'
#
loop_
_entity.id
_entity.type
_entity.pdbx_description
1 polymer ?
#
loop_
_entity_poly.entity_id
_entity_poly.type
_entity_poly.pdbx_seq_one_letter_code
_entity_poly.pdbx_strand_id
1 'polypeptide(L)'
;MDNGPAGMIYFFNDILRPAMPDIHVTIRQQLSEGDLVTTRKTISGTQCGALLGIPATGRAVNIVVIDIVRVKDGKYLEHWGITSLPEVLSQLQN
;
A
#
# COMPACT_ATOMS: atom_id res chain seq x y z
N MET A 1 4.88 -0.77 -16.02
CA MET A 1 4.30 -1.77 -15.09
C MET A 1 2.88 -2.01 -15.54
N ASP A 2 2.41 -3.26 -15.48
CA ASP A 2 1.02 -3.59 -15.76
C ASP A 2 0.14 -2.90 -14.70
N ASN A 3 -0.91 -2.18 -15.12
CA ASN A 3 -1.88 -1.55 -14.21
C ASN A 3 -3.02 -2.52 -13.81
N GLY A 4 -2.97 -3.76 -14.31
CA GLY A 4 -3.88 -4.83 -13.94
C GLY A 4 -3.49 -5.57 -12.66
N PRO A 5 -4.17 -6.70 -12.36
CA PRO A 5 -3.97 -7.47 -11.14
C PRO A 5 -2.53 -7.93 -10.91
N ALA A 6 -1.79 -8.24 -11.98
CA ALA A 6 -0.41 -8.69 -11.88
C ALA A 6 0.52 -7.62 -11.29
N GLY A 7 0.33 -6.35 -11.68
CA GLY A 7 1.11 -5.24 -11.12
C GLY A 7 0.84 -5.03 -9.63
N MET A 8 -0.43 -5.15 -9.21
CA MET A 8 -0.79 -5.07 -7.79
C MET A 8 -0.21 -6.22 -6.98
N ILE A 9 -0.31 -7.46 -7.49
CA ILE A 9 0.27 -8.65 -6.84
C ILE A 9 1.78 -8.49 -6.70
N TYR A 10 2.48 -8.10 -7.76
CA TYR A 10 3.91 -7.87 -7.76
C TYR A 10 4.31 -6.79 -6.73
N PHE A 11 3.60 -5.66 -6.70
CA PHE A 11 3.88 -4.59 -5.74
C PHE A 11 3.77 -5.05 -4.29
N PHE A 12 2.77 -5.88 -3.95
CA PHE A 12 2.65 -6.38 -2.58
C PHE A 12 3.65 -7.50 -2.26
N ASN A 13 3.76 -8.50 -3.14
CA ASN A 13 4.50 -9.72 -2.83
C ASN A 13 6.02 -9.57 -3.00
N ASP A 14 6.45 -8.80 -4.00
CA ASP A 14 7.85 -8.71 -4.38
C ASP A 14 8.51 -7.40 -3.94
N ILE A 15 7.71 -6.37 -3.60
CA ILE A 15 8.22 -5.07 -3.13
C ILE A 15 7.86 -4.82 -1.65
N LEU A 16 6.58 -4.69 -1.30
CA LEU A 16 6.19 -4.24 0.04
C LEU A 16 6.49 -5.28 1.14
N ARG A 17 6.07 -6.53 0.96
CA ARG A 17 6.25 -7.59 1.98
C ARG A 17 7.73 -7.92 2.24
N PRO A 18 8.60 -8.02 1.21
CA PRO A 18 10.04 -8.22 1.46
C PRO A 18 10.70 -7.01 2.12
N ALA A 19 10.25 -5.79 1.80
CA ALA A 19 10.76 -4.58 2.42
C ALA A 19 10.33 -4.41 3.88
N MET A 20 9.10 -4.81 4.21
CA MET A 20 8.50 -4.72 5.56
C MET A 20 7.84 -6.05 5.93
N PRO A 21 8.60 -7.03 6.45
CA PRO A 21 8.07 -8.35 6.79
C PRO A 21 7.00 -8.33 7.91
N ASP A 22 7.03 -7.30 8.74
CA ASP A 22 6.09 -7.02 9.83
C ASP A 22 4.95 -6.06 9.40
N ILE A 23 4.69 -5.95 8.10
CA ILE A 23 3.66 -5.06 7.55
C ILE A 23 2.29 -5.33 8.18
N HIS A 24 1.67 -4.27 8.67
CA HIS A 24 0.34 -4.28 9.26
C HIS A 24 -0.53 -3.20 8.61
N VAL A 25 -1.78 -3.53 8.30
CA VAL A 25 -2.73 -2.58 7.72
C VAL A 25 -3.84 -2.32 8.72
N THR A 26 -3.90 -1.10 9.24
CA THR A 26 -4.99 -0.64 10.10
C THR A 26 -6.02 0.13 9.28
N ILE A 27 -7.22 -0.41 9.14
CA ILE A 27 -8.37 0.31 8.56
C ILE A 27 -8.83 1.35 9.59
N ARG A 28 -8.80 2.63 9.19
CA ARG A 28 -9.23 3.76 10.05
C ARG A 28 -10.68 4.11 9.83
N GLN A 29 -11.13 4.04 8.58
CA GLN A 29 -12.50 4.32 8.19
C GLN A 29 -12.78 3.61 6.88
N GLN A 30 -14.00 3.09 6.72
CA GLN A 30 -14.45 2.47 5.50
C GLN A 30 -15.91 2.83 5.26
N LEU A 31 -16.23 3.26 4.04
CA LEU A 31 -17.58 3.59 3.59
C LEU A 31 -17.85 2.86 2.28
N SER A 32 -19.11 2.56 2.01
CA SER A 32 -19.54 1.93 0.77
C SER A 32 -20.78 2.58 0.19
N GLU A 33 -20.81 2.71 -1.13
CA GLU A 33 -21.99 3.13 -1.90
C GLU A 33 -22.05 2.29 -3.18
N GLY A 34 -23.10 1.50 -3.33
CA GLY A 34 -23.22 0.54 -4.44
C GLY A 34 -22.07 -0.47 -4.45
N ASP A 35 -21.34 -0.51 -5.57
CA ASP A 35 -20.16 -1.38 -5.77
C ASP A 35 -18.84 -0.68 -5.44
N LEU A 36 -18.87 0.54 -4.90
CA LEU A 36 -17.68 1.29 -4.50
C LEU A 36 -17.45 1.20 -2.99
N VAL A 37 -16.20 0.94 -2.60
CA VAL A 37 -15.74 0.92 -1.22
C VAL A 37 -14.56 1.88 -1.07
N THR A 38 -14.74 2.93 -0.27
CA THR A 38 -13.67 3.88 0.06
C THR A 38 -13.04 3.49 1.40
N THR A 39 -11.73 3.33 1.45
CA THR A 39 -11.01 2.98 2.68
C THR A 39 -9.91 4.00 2.98
N ARG A 40 -9.96 4.59 4.18
CA ARG A 40 -8.83 5.30 4.78
C ARG A 40 -8.08 4.32 5.69
N LYS A 41 -6.80 4.12 5.44
CA LYS A 41 -5.96 3.15 6.17
C LYS A 41 -4.54 3.65 6.42
N THR A 42 -3.88 3.02 7.38
CA THR A 42 -2.44 3.15 7.62
C THR A 42 -1.80 1.80 7.34
N ILE A 43 -0.75 1.78 6.52
CA ILE A 43 0.13 0.63 6.33
C ILE A 43 1.40 0.94 7.12
N SER A 44 1.69 0.14 8.15
CA SER A 44 2.84 0.33 9.03
C SER A 44 3.77 -0.88 8.99
N GLY A 45 5.05 -0.69 9.29
CA GLY A 45 6.03 -1.76 9.41
C GLY A 45 7.43 -1.21 9.65
N THR A 46 8.42 -2.09 9.68
CA THR A 46 9.84 -1.76 9.80
C THR A 46 10.50 -2.05 8.45
N GLN A 47 11.23 -1.08 7.88
CA GLN A 47 11.89 -1.24 6.60
C GLN A 47 13.18 -2.09 6.73
N CYS A 48 13.01 -3.40 6.79
CA CYS A 48 14.07 -4.41 6.91
C CYS A 48 14.70 -4.81 5.57
N GLY A 49 14.01 -4.55 4.45
CA GLY A 49 14.48 -4.83 3.11
C GLY A 49 14.58 -3.58 2.23
N ALA A 50 15.06 -3.76 1.00
CA ALA A 50 15.11 -2.65 0.04
C ALA A 50 13.68 -2.23 -0.34
N LEU A 51 13.38 -0.94 -0.27
CA LEU A 51 12.08 -0.38 -0.64
C LEU A 51 12.26 0.56 -1.82
N LEU A 52 11.81 0.15 -3.01
CA LEU A 52 11.85 0.95 -4.24
C LEU A 52 13.23 1.60 -4.52
N GLY A 53 14.29 0.82 -4.34
CA GLY A 53 15.68 1.25 -4.58
C GLY A 53 16.39 1.84 -3.36
N ILE A 54 15.69 2.09 -2.26
CA ILE A 54 16.31 2.52 -0.99
C ILE A 54 16.76 1.26 -0.23
N PRO A 55 18.05 1.11 0.13
CA PRO A 55 18.52 0.01 0.97
C PRO A 55 17.77 -0.05 2.32
N ALA A 56 17.80 -1.19 2.98
CA ALA A 56 17.17 -1.35 4.29
C ALA A 56 17.75 -0.35 5.30
N THR A 57 16.89 0.46 5.94
CA THR A 57 17.31 1.43 6.96
C THR A 57 17.00 0.98 8.38
N GLY A 58 16.16 -0.05 8.55
CA GLY A 58 15.69 -0.50 9.86
C GLY A 58 14.72 0.46 10.56
N ARG A 59 14.26 1.53 9.87
CA ARG A 59 13.34 2.52 10.42
C ARG A 59 11.89 2.05 10.36
N ALA A 60 11.10 2.50 11.33
CA ALA A 60 9.65 2.38 11.28
C ALA A 60 9.07 3.27 10.17
N VAL A 61 8.12 2.72 9.42
CA VAL A 61 7.42 3.35 8.30
C VAL A 61 5.94 3.38 8.58
N ASN A 62 5.29 4.50 8.23
CA ASN A 62 3.84 4.65 8.25
C ASN A 62 3.38 5.30 6.94
N ILE A 63 2.73 4.51 6.09
CA ILE A 63 2.15 4.97 4.83
C ILE A 63 0.66 5.19 5.04
N VAL A 64 0.18 6.41 4.83
CA VAL A 64 -1.24 6.74 4.84
C VAL A 64 -1.80 6.54 3.44
N VAL A 65 -2.98 5.91 3.35
CA VAL A 65 -3.67 5.64 2.09
C VAL A 65 -5.14 6.02 2.23
N ILE A 66 -5.68 6.68 1.21
CA ILE A 66 -7.11 6.71 0.94
C ILE A 66 -7.31 6.13 -0.45
N ASP A 67 -8.08 5.06 -0.54
CA ASP A 67 -8.42 4.43 -1.80
C ASP A 67 -9.94 4.27 -1.97
N ILE A 68 -10.35 4.11 -3.22
CA ILE A 68 -11.67 3.69 -3.65
C ILE A 68 -11.46 2.43 -4.48
N VAL A 69 -12.20 1.38 -4.15
CA VAL A 69 -12.18 0.11 -4.87
C VAL A 69 -13.56 -0.14 -5.43
N ARG A 70 -13.65 -0.47 -6.71
CA ARG A 70 -14.86 -1.08 -7.27
C ARG A 70 -14.82 -2.59 -7.05
N VAL A 71 -15.81 -3.14 -6.36
CA VAL A 71 -15.93 -4.57 -6.07
C VAL A 71 -17.10 -5.16 -6.84
N LYS A 72 -16.84 -6.17 -7.67
CA LYS A 72 -17.87 -6.88 -8.43
C LYS A 72 -17.62 -8.38 -8.38
N ASP A 73 -18.67 -9.17 -8.12
CA ASP A 73 -18.60 -10.63 -8.03
C ASP A 73 -17.49 -11.13 -7.08
N GLY A 74 -17.32 -10.43 -5.95
CA GLY A 74 -16.29 -10.72 -4.94
C GLY A 74 -14.85 -10.37 -5.35
N LYS A 75 -14.64 -9.63 -6.45
CA LYS A 75 -13.33 -9.28 -6.98
C LYS A 75 -13.12 -7.77 -7.04
N TYR A 76 -11.86 -7.35 -6.92
CA TYR A 76 -11.43 -5.98 -7.20
C TYR A 76 -11.45 -5.78 -8.72
N LEU A 77 -12.30 -4.87 -9.20
CA LEU A 77 -12.42 -4.55 -10.62
C LEU A 77 -11.62 -3.31 -10.98
N GLU A 78 -11.70 -2.27 -10.14
CA GLU A 78 -10.99 -1.00 -10.32
C GLU A 78 -10.45 -0.51 -8.97
N HIS A 79 -9.37 0.26 -8.99
CA HIS A 79 -8.74 0.84 -7.81
C HIS A 79 -8.20 2.24 -8.13
N TRP A 80 -8.60 3.22 -7.33
CA TRP A 80 -8.06 4.58 -7.36
C TRP A 80 -7.62 4.94 -5.95
N GLY A 81 -6.54 5.70 -5.81
CA GLY A 81 -6.12 6.10 -4.48
C GLY A 81 -4.98 7.10 -4.48
N ILE A 82 -4.81 7.71 -3.32
CA ILE A 82 -3.69 8.57 -2.97
C ILE A 82 -2.94 7.95 -1.80
N THR A 83 -1.63 8.13 -1.78
CA THR A 83 -0.76 7.55 -0.76
C THR A 83 0.36 8.51 -0.38
N SER A 84 0.75 8.48 0.89
CA SER A 84 1.93 9.21 1.39
C SER A 84 3.26 8.48 1.17
N LEU A 85 3.28 7.46 0.29
CA LEU A 85 4.49 6.68 0.01
C LEU A 85 5.65 7.56 -0.51
N PRO A 86 5.45 8.54 -1.42
CA PRO A 86 6.54 9.40 -1.87
C PRO A 86 7.24 10.15 -0.72
N GLU A 87 6.48 10.68 0.23
CA GLU A 87 6.99 11.37 1.40
C GLU A 87 7.77 10.42 2.32
N VAL A 88 7.25 9.21 2.52
CA VAL A 88 7.96 8.15 3.26
C VAL A 88 9.29 7.80 2.59
N LEU A 89 9.32 7.65 1.27
CA LEU A 89 10.56 7.36 0.54
C LEU A 89 11.57 8.50 0.71
N SER A 90 11.13 9.75 0.64
CA SER A 90 12.00 10.91 0.88
C SER A 90 12.58 10.90 2.30
N GLN A 91 11.78 10.56 3.32
CA GLN A 91 12.26 10.44 4.70
C GLN A 91 13.30 9.33 4.87
N LEU A 92 13.19 8.24 4.11
CA LEU A 92 14.13 7.11 4.17
C LEU A 92 15.46 7.35 3.44
N GLN A 93 15.55 8.40 2.62
CA GLN A 93 16.80 8.78 1.93
C GLN A 93 17.66 9.76 2.73
N ASN A 94 17.08 10.42 3.71
CA ASN A 94 17.75 11.33 4.65
C ASN A 94 18.15 10.57 5.93
#